data_AF-A0AAX2A809-F1
#
_entry.id   AF-A0AAX2A809-F1
#
_cell.length_a   1.000
_cell.length_b   1.000
_cell.length_c   1.000
_cell.angle_alpha   90.00
_cell.angle_beta   90.00
_cell.angle_gamma   90.00
#
_symmetry.space_group_name_H-M   'P 1'
#
loop_
_entity.id
_entity.type
_entity.pdbx_description
1 polymer ?
#
loop_
_entity_poly.entity_id
_entity_poly.type
_entity_poly.pdbx_seq_one_letter_code
_entity_poly.pdbx_strand_id
1 'polypeptide(L)'
;NEIVQIAGRAGRFGLFEAGYLGATRRDVLEYIKDEFEAPIKTIKPPFKVKINNSQLENLSMHLKTKSLAKVLNFFALNMKLAGPFEAANLSSMLETSRIVDSKDGLSLEEKYLLAQAPITTKSTIIVQAFNSYIASVIKKRPNHYKPSITLPKKAITQKDLLLVEDEVKKISLY
;
A
#
# COMPACT_ATOMS: atom_id res chain seq x y z
N ASN A 1 6.86 15.13 12.06
CA ASN A 1 7.31 14.58 13.35
C ASN A 1 6.21 13.66 13.85
N GLU A 2 6.39 12.35 13.74
CA GLU A 2 5.37 11.34 14.10
C GLU A 2 5.09 11.32 15.61
N ILE A 3 6.12 11.62 16.42
CA ILE A 3 6.04 11.69 17.89
C ILE A 3 4.99 12.72 18.31
N VAL A 4 5.01 13.93 17.73
CA VAL A 4 4.03 14.98 18.03
C VAL A 4 2.60 14.55 17.70
N GLN A 5 2.40 13.81 16.58
CA GLN A 5 1.07 13.32 16.18
C GLN A 5 0.54 12.25 17.13
N ILE A 6 1.41 11.38 17.65
CA ILE A 6 1.05 10.34 18.62
C ILE A 6 0.81 10.96 20.00
N ALA A 7 1.72 11.81 20.46
CA ALA A 7 1.63 12.49 21.76
C ALA A 7 0.39 13.37 21.87
N GLY A 8 0.01 14.10 20.82
CA GLY A 8 -1.21 14.92 20.76
C GLY A 8 -2.52 14.13 20.80
N ARG A 9 -2.48 12.80 20.92
CA ARG A 9 -3.66 11.97 21.25
C ARG A 9 -3.97 11.99 22.75
N ALA A 10 -2.98 12.23 23.61
CA ALA A 10 -3.19 12.36 25.05
C ALA A 10 -3.97 13.64 25.37
N GLY A 11 -4.93 13.56 26.29
CA GLY A 11 -5.75 14.71 26.70
C GLY A 11 -6.84 15.14 25.70
N ARG A 12 -7.06 14.39 24.61
CA ARG A 12 -8.19 14.66 23.71
C ARG A 12 -9.53 14.48 24.43
N PHE A 13 -10.50 15.32 24.07
CA PHE A 13 -11.88 15.33 24.58
C PHE A 13 -12.08 15.85 26.02
N GLY A 14 -11.05 16.41 26.66
CA GLY A 14 -11.21 17.11 27.95
C GLY A 14 -11.61 16.20 29.13
N LEU A 15 -11.51 14.88 28.96
CA LEU A 15 -11.71 13.91 30.06
C LEU A 15 -10.68 14.08 31.18
N PHE A 16 -9.51 14.66 30.85
CA PHE A 16 -8.44 14.99 31.77
C PHE A 16 -7.87 16.36 31.41
N GLU A 17 -7.47 17.13 32.41
CA GLU A 17 -6.91 18.49 32.24
C GLU A 17 -5.53 18.49 31.58
N ALA A 18 -4.79 17.37 31.66
CA ALA A 18 -3.45 17.23 31.12
C ALA A 18 -3.24 15.87 30.43
N GLY A 19 -2.47 15.88 29.33
CA GLY A 19 -1.96 14.68 28.68
C GLY A 19 -0.49 14.45 29.05
N TYR A 20 -0.11 13.19 29.29
CA TYR A 20 1.26 12.82 29.63
C TYR A 20 1.88 11.97 28.51
N LEU A 21 3.17 12.21 28.24
CA LEU A 21 3.99 11.42 27.32
C LEU A 21 5.11 10.74 28.10
N GLY A 22 5.35 9.47 27.82
CA GLY A 22 6.40 8.69 28.46
C GLY A 22 6.93 7.58 27.56
N ALA A 23 7.93 6.85 28.03
CA ALA A 23 8.55 5.73 27.33
C ALA A 23 8.80 4.55 28.28
N THR A 24 8.97 3.35 27.73
CA THR A 24 9.25 2.13 28.52
C THR A 24 10.69 2.04 29.01
N ARG A 25 11.61 2.80 28.41
CA ARG A 25 13.02 2.91 28.82
C ARG A 25 13.45 4.37 28.94
N ARG A 26 14.44 4.63 29.80
CA ARG A 26 14.95 5.99 30.06
C ARG A 26 15.66 6.60 28.86
N ASP A 27 16.49 5.83 28.16
CA ASP A 27 17.21 6.26 26.96
C ASP A 27 16.24 6.66 25.82
N VAL A 28 15.12 5.93 25.69
CA VAL A 28 14.05 6.27 24.73
C VAL A 28 13.31 7.54 25.16
N LEU A 29 13.11 7.75 26.46
CA LEU A 29 12.45 8.96 26.98
C LEU A 29 13.27 10.22 26.65
N GLU A 30 14.59 10.16 26.84
CA GLU A 30 15.51 11.25 26.49
C GLU A 30 15.41 11.57 24.99
N TYR A 31 15.49 10.55 24.13
CA TYR A 31 15.33 10.73 22.68
C TYR A 31 13.97 11.33 22.29
N ILE A 32 12.88 10.85 22.88
CA ILE A 32 11.53 11.36 22.61
C ILE A 32 11.40 12.82 23.02
N LYS A 33 12.00 13.20 24.16
CA LYS A 33 11.96 14.58 24.64
C LYS A 33 12.64 15.53 23.65
N ASP A 34 13.85 15.17 23.23
CA ASP A 34 14.62 15.99 22.29
C ASP A 34 13.90 16.12 20.93
N GLU A 35 13.40 15.02 20.38
CA GLU A 35 12.69 15.04 19.10
C GLU A 35 11.31 15.71 19.22
N PHE A 36 10.63 15.66 20.37
CA PHE A 36 9.34 16.33 20.57
C PHE A 36 9.46 17.86 20.58
N GLU A 37 10.53 18.39 21.19
CA GLU A 37 10.82 19.83 21.24
C GLU A 37 11.42 20.35 19.91
N ALA A 38 11.92 19.45 19.06
CA ALA A 38 12.48 19.82 17.76
C ALA A 38 11.44 20.48 16.82
N PRO A 39 11.85 21.48 16.02
CA PRO A 39 10.94 22.18 15.12
C PRO A 39 10.34 21.23 14.08
N ILE A 40 9.07 21.46 13.75
CA ILE A 40 8.37 20.64 12.76
C ILE A 40 9.02 20.83 11.39
N LYS A 41 9.57 19.74 10.85
CA LYS A 41 10.11 19.69 9.48
C LYS A 41 8.99 20.04 8.50
N THR A 42 9.17 21.11 7.73
CA THR A 42 8.28 21.47 6.64
C THR A 42 8.45 20.51 5.47
N ILE A 43 7.38 20.26 4.72
CA ILE A 43 7.44 19.45 3.50
C ILE A 43 8.29 20.21 2.49
N LYS A 44 9.43 19.62 2.10
CA LYS A 44 10.38 20.19 1.15
C LYS A 44 10.54 19.25 -0.04
N PRO A 45 10.92 19.79 -1.20
CA PRO A 45 11.21 18.97 -2.38
C PRO A 45 12.39 18.02 -2.16
N PRO A 46 12.48 16.92 -2.94
CA PRO A 46 11.63 16.58 -4.08
C PRO A 46 10.27 15.97 -3.70
N PHE A 47 9.24 16.28 -4.50
CA PHE A 47 7.90 15.72 -4.35
C PHE A 47 7.76 14.44 -5.18
N LYS A 48 7.18 13.40 -4.57
CA LYS A 48 7.00 12.10 -5.21
C LYS A 48 5.82 12.14 -6.18
N VAL A 49 6.06 11.70 -7.41
CA VAL A 49 5.01 11.56 -8.44
C VAL A 49 4.91 10.12 -8.93
N LYS A 50 3.70 9.73 -9.31
CA LYS A 50 3.46 8.43 -9.96
C LYS A 50 3.35 8.59 -11.48
N ILE A 51 3.65 7.52 -12.20
CA ILE A 51 3.41 7.42 -13.63
C ILE A 51 1.91 7.54 -13.93
N ASN A 52 1.54 8.11 -15.08
CA ASN A 52 0.15 8.09 -15.58
C ASN A 52 0.00 7.13 -16.78
N ASN A 53 -1.24 6.86 -17.22
CA ASN A 53 -1.51 5.90 -18.31
C ASN A 53 -0.79 6.29 -19.62
N SER A 54 -0.79 7.57 -19.99
CA SER A 54 -0.11 8.04 -21.22
C SER A 54 1.41 7.82 -21.16
N GLN A 55 2.05 8.14 -20.04
CA GLN A 55 3.48 7.90 -19.83
C GLN A 55 3.80 6.40 -19.81
N LEU A 56 2.91 5.59 -19.23
CA LEU A 56 3.04 4.14 -19.19
C LEU A 56 3.04 3.53 -20.59
N GLU A 57 2.07 3.91 -21.43
CA GLU A 57 1.98 3.46 -22.83
C GLU A 57 3.20 3.89 -23.64
N ASN A 58 3.59 5.17 -23.53
CA ASN A 58 4.76 5.69 -24.19
C ASN A 58 6.03 4.91 -23.80
N LEU A 59 6.27 4.71 -22.50
CA LEU A 59 7.44 3.95 -22.03
C LEU A 59 7.39 2.49 -22.49
N SER A 60 6.23 1.85 -22.44
CA SER A 60 6.01 0.50 -22.95
C SER A 60 6.39 0.37 -24.44
N MET A 61 5.96 1.33 -25.28
CA MET A 61 6.30 1.37 -26.70
C MET A 61 7.80 1.54 -26.93
N HIS A 62 8.45 2.45 -26.20
CA HIS A 62 9.89 2.70 -26.33
C HIS A 62 10.73 1.49 -25.87
N LEU A 63 10.34 0.85 -24.77
CA LEU A 63 11.00 -0.35 -24.24
C LEU A 63 10.63 -1.62 -25.02
N LYS A 64 9.66 -1.55 -25.95
CA LYS A 64 9.12 -2.67 -26.71
C LYS A 64 8.72 -3.85 -25.82
N THR A 65 8.04 -3.56 -24.70
CA THR A 65 7.66 -4.59 -23.72
C THR A 65 6.21 -4.44 -23.26
N LYS A 66 5.52 -5.58 -23.07
CA LYS A 66 4.17 -5.62 -22.49
C LYS A 66 4.17 -5.96 -20.99
N SER A 67 5.35 -6.00 -20.36
CA SER A 67 5.49 -6.26 -18.94
C SER A 67 5.38 -4.96 -18.16
N LEU A 68 4.32 -4.84 -17.35
CA LEU A 68 4.13 -3.72 -16.45
C LEU A 68 5.29 -3.59 -15.46
N ALA A 69 5.77 -4.70 -14.90
CA ALA A 69 6.85 -4.71 -13.93
C ALA A 69 8.13 -4.08 -14.50
N LYS A 70 8.48 -4.40 -15.76
CA LYS A 70 9.64 -3.81 -16.44
C LYS A 70 9.47 -2.31 -16.66
N VAL A 71 8.29 -1.87 -17.11
CA VAL A 71 8.02 -0.45 -17.35
C VAL A 71 8.07 0.36 -16.06
N LEU A 72 7.41 -0.12 -14.99
CA LEU A 72 7.40 0.56 -13.68
C LEU A 72 8.80 0.59 -13.05
N ASN A 73 9.57 -0.49 -13.17
CA ASN A 73 10.94 -0.52 -12.66
C ASN A 73 11.84 0.44 -13.42
N PHE A 74 11.68 0.52 -14.74
CA PHE A 74 12.40 1.51 -15.54
C PHE A 74 12.03 2.94 -15.14
N PHE A 75 10.73 3.22 -14.96
CA PHE A 75 10.23 4.53 -14.51
C PHE A 75 10.87 4.91 -13.16
N ALA A 76 10.86 4.01 -12.18
CA ALA A 76 11.39 4.29 -10.84
C ALA A 76 12.90 4.56 -10.82
N LEU A 77 13.67 3.88 -11.66
CA LEU A 77 15.14 3.95 -11.64
C LEU A 77 15.73 5.00 -12.58
N ASN A 78 15.07 5.29 -13.71
CA ASN A 78 15.70 6.03 -14.81
C ASN A 78 15.01 7.36 -15.12
N MET A 79 13.80 7.62 -14.61
CA MET A 79 13.11 8.85 -14.95
C MET A 79 13.67 10.06 -14.22
N LYS A 80 14.06 11.06 -15.01
CA LYS A 80 14.36 12.41 -14.55
C LYS A 80 13.15 13.28 -14.84
N LEU A 81 12.60 13.86 -13.79
CA LEU A 81 11.43 14.72 -13.87
C LEU A 81 11.89 16.17 -13.82
N ALA A 82 11.27 17.03 -14.63
CA ALA A 82 11.58 18.45 -14.63
C ALA A 82 11.06 19.10 -13.34
N GLY A 83 11.88 19.95 -12.71
CA GLY A 83 11.51 20.61 -11.46
C GLY A 83 11.78 19.76 -10.21
N PRO A 84 11.14 20.08 -9.07
CA PRO A 84 11.44 19.47 -7.79
C PRO A 84 10.70 18.13 -7.60
N PHE A 85 10.74 17.22 -8.57
CA PHE A 85 9.99 15.96 -8.53
C PHE A 85 10.90 14.73 -8.62
N GLU A 86 10.48 13.66 -7.95
CA GLU A 86 11.10 12.34 -8.03
C GLU A 86 10.04 11.25 -8.23
N ALA A 87 10.44 10.10 -8.78
CA ALA A 87 9.55 8.96 -8.90
C ALA A 87 9.17 8.43 -7.50
N ALA A 88 7.87 8.16 -7.30
CA ALA A 88 7.39 7.57 -6.05
C ALA A 88 7.98 6.16 -5.83
N ASN A 89 8.01 5.72 -4.56
CA ASN A 89 8.36 4.34 -4.24
C ASN A 89 7.23 3.42 -4.74
N LEU A 90 7.56 2.55 -5.70
CA LEU A 90 6.61 1.63 -6.33
C LEU A 90 6.80 0.18 -5.86
N SER A 91 7.50 -0.11 -4.75
CA SER A 91 7.84 -1.50 -4.35
C SER A 91 6.62 -2.40 -4.24
N SER A 92 5.55 -1.96 -3.56
CA SER A 92 4.30 -2.73 -3.44
C SER A 92 3.61 -2.89 -4.80
N MET A 93 3.55 -1.83 -5.61
CA MET A 93 2.98 -1.90 -6.96
C MET A 93 3.81 -2.82 -7.88
N LEU A 94 5.13 -2.87 -7.72
CA LEU A 94 6.03 -3.75 -8.46
C LEU A 94 5.78 -5.22 -8.09
N GLU A 95 5.57 -5.53 -6.82
CA GLU A 95 5.18 -6.88 -6.39
C GLU A 95 3.86 -7.30 -7.07
N THR A 96 2.83 -6.46 -7.00
CA THR A 96 1.53 -6.74 -7.65
C THR A 96 1.64 -6.80 -9.17
N SER A 97 2.50 -5.96 -9.77
CA SER A 97 2.72 -5.94 -11.22
C SER A 97 3.26 -7.27 -11.75
N ARG A 98 4.07 -7.99 -10.95
CA ARG A 98 4.55 -9.34 -11.30
C ARG A 98 3.41 -10.36 -11.31
N ILE A 99 2.46 -10.24 -10.39
CA ILE A 99 1.27 -11.11 -10.35
C ILE A 99 0.42 -10.90 -11.61
N VAL A 100 0.09 -9.67 -11.96
CA VAL A 100 -0.73 -9.37 -13.15
C VAL A 100 0.03 -9.62 -14.46
N ASP A 101 1.36 -9.47 -14.48
CA ASP A 101 2.16 -9.79 -15.67
C ASP A 101 2.20 -11.27 -15.99
N SER A 102 2.06 -12.14 -14.98
CA SER A 102 1.94 -13.59 -15.16
C SER A 102 0.61 -14.02 -15.79
N LYS A 103 -0.33 -13.10 -16.00
CA LYS A 103 -1.67 -13.38 -16.54
C LYS A 103 -1.77 -12.87 -17.97
N ASP A 104 -2.16 -13.77 -18.86
CA ASP A 104 -2.47 -13.43 -20.25
C ASP A 104 -3.88 -12.85 -20.37
N GLY A 105 -4.12 -12.07 -21.43
CA GLY A 105 -5.44 -11.51 -21.74
C GLY A 105 -5.77 -10.18 -21.06
N LEU A 106 -4.84 -9.60 -20.31
CA LEU A 106 -4.97 -8.23 -19.78
C LEU A 106 -4.22 -7.23 -20.66
N SER A 107 -4.87 -6.11 -20.96
CA SER A 107 -4.22 -4.91 -21.50
C SER A 107 -3.26 -4.30 -20.48
N LEU A 108 -2.34 -3.46 -20.96
CA LEU A 108 -1.39 -2.77 -20.08
C LEU A 108 -2.10 -1.82 -19.10
N GLU A 109 -3.18 -1.20 -19.54
CA GLU A 109 -4.03 -0.35 -18.71
C GLU A 109 -4.72 -1.14 -17.60
N GLU A 110 -5.34 -2.29 -17.91
CA GLU A 110 -5.96 -3.16 -16.91
C GLU A 110 -4.94 -3.68 -15.89
N LYS A 111 -3.75 -4.08 -16.38
CA LYS A 111 -2.65 -4.48 -15.48
C LYS A 111 -2.27 -3.34 -14.53
N TYR A 112 -2.17 -2.11 -15.04
CA TYR A 112 -1.80 -0.96 -14.23
C TYR A 112 -2.89 -0.57 -13.22
N LEU A 113 -4.16 -0.67 -13.59
CA LEU A 113 -5.28 -0.50 -12.66
C LEU A 113 -5.24 -1.54 -11.54
N LEU A 114 -5.11 -2.83 -11.89
CA LEU A 114 -5.06 -3.93 -10.94
C LEU A 114 -3.83 -3.87 -10.03
N ALA A 115 -2.67 -3.42 -10.55
CA ALA A 115 -1.46 -3.26 -9.76
C ALA A 115 -1.54 -2.14 -8.71
N GLN A 116 -2.48 -1.20 -8.85
CA GLN A 116 -2.75 -0.15 -7.87
C GLN A 116 -3.63 -0.64 -6.70
N ALA A 117 -4.19 -1.84 -6.77
CA ALA A 117 -5.03 -2.38 -5.71
C ALA A 117 -4.22 -2.53 -4.40
N PRO A 118 -4.76 -2.07 -3.25
CA PRO A 118 -4.06 -2.13 -1.97
C PRO A 118 -4.10 -3.55 -1.41
N ILE A 119 -3.16 -4.39 -1.85
CA ILE A 119 -3.04 -5.78 -1.41
C ILE A 119 -1.73 -6.05 -0.67
N THR A 120 -1.73 -7.10 0.15
CA THR A 120 -0.52 -7.68 0.72
C THR A 120 -0.24 -9.03 0.07
N THR A 121 1.00 -9.24 -0.35
CA THR A 121 1.49 -10.51 -0.90
C THR A 121 1.78 -11.55 0.19
N LYS A 122 1.74 -11.14 1.47
CA LYS A 122 2.01 -12.01 2.63
C LYS A 122 0.83 -12.91 3.01
N SER A 123 -0.39 -12.52 2.67
CA SER A 123 -1.59 -13.30 2.97
C SER A 123 -2.00 -14.16 1.79
N THR A 124 -2.02 -15.47 2.00
CA THR A 124 -2.43 -16.43 0.96
C THR A 124 -3.88 -16.26 0.55
N ILE A 125 -4.77 -15.91 1.49
CA ILE A 125 -6.20 -15.65 1.24
C ILE A 125 -6.37 -14.48 0.28
N ILE A 126 -5.66 -13.38 0.53
CA ILE A 126 -5.74 -12.17 -0.29
C ILE A 126 -5.17 -12.43 -1.69
N VAL A 127 -4.02 -13.11 -1.79
CA VAL A 127 -3.41 -13.45 -3.09
C VAL A 127 -4.31 -14.39 -3.90
N GLN A 128 -4.93 -15.38 -3.27
CA GLN A 128 -5.88 -16.28 -3.95
C GLN A 128 -7.13 -15.53 -4.43
N ALA A 129 -7.70 -14.66 -3.59
CA ALA A 129 -8.85 -13.83 -3.95
C ALA A 129 -8.50 -12.90 -5.13
N PHE A 130 -7.36 -12.21 -5.06
CA PHE A 130 -6.88 -11.34 -6.13
C PHE A 130 -6.73 -12.09 -7.47
N ASN A 131 -6.12 -13.27 -7.45
CA ASN A 131 -6.03 -14.13 -8.65
C ASN A 131 -7.41 -14.53 -9.20
N SER A 132 -8.38 -14.83 -8.33
CA SER A 132 -9.76 -15.14 -8.73
C SER A 132 -10.44 -13.92 -9.37
N TYR A 133 -10.24 -12.73 -8.83
CA TYR A 133 -10.78 -11.48 -9.37
C TYR A 133 -10.20 -11.17 -10.74
N ILE A 134 -8.88 -11.28 -10.90
CA ILE A 134 -8.21 -11.14 -12.21
C ILE A 134 -8.79 -12.12 -13.24
N ALA A 135 -8.98 -13.39 -12.86
CA ALA A 135 -9.54 -14.39 -13.77
C ALA A 135 -10.97 -14.04 -14.22
N SER A 136 -11.77 -13.38 -13.39
CA SER A 136 -13.10 -12.90 -13.77
C SER A 136 -13.05 -11.66 -14.67
N VAL A 137 -12.10 -10.75 -14.45
CA VAL A 137 -11.82 -9.61 -15.34
C VAL A 137 -11.45 -10.10 -16.74
N ILE A 138 -10.50 -11.04 -16.85
CA ILE A 138 -10.09 -11.63 -18.13
C ILE A 138 -11.28 -12.27 -18.86
N LYS A 139 -12.15 -12.96 -18.12
CA LYS A 139 -13.35 -13.63 -18.67
C LYS A 139 -14.53 -12.68 -18.90
N LYS A 140 -14.38 -11.39 -18.58
CA LYS A 140 -15.44 -10.36 -18.65
C LYS A 140 -16.75 -10.81 -17.99
N ARG A 141 -16.64 -11.44 -16.82
CA ARG A 141 -17.78 -11.93 -16.05
C ARG A 141 -17.81 -11.31 -14.65
N PRO A 142 -19.00 -11.10 -14.06
CA PRO A 142 -19.09 -10.71 -12.67
C PRO A 142 -18.42 -11.76 -11.78
N ASN A 143 -17.69 -11.29 -10.75
CA ASN A 143 -17.27 -12.15 -9.66
C ASN A 143 -18.30 -12.01 -8.53
N HIS A 144 -18.60 -13.10 -7.83
CA HIS A 144 -19.45 -13.06 -6.65
C HIS A 144 -18.58 -13.29 -5.44
N TYR A 145 -18.71 -12.41 -4.45
CA TYR A 145 -18.01 -12.56 -3.19
C TYR A 145 -18.33 -13.92 -2.55
N LYS A 146 -17.27 -14.61 -2.12
CA LYS A 146 -17.38 -15.88 -1.39
C LYS A 146 -16.48 -15.80 -0.17
N PRO A 147 -17.00 -16.01 1.04
CA PRO A 147 -16.17 -16.06 2.24
C PRO A 147 -15.07 -17.13 2.11
N SER A 148 -13.84 -16.84 2.54
CA SER A 148 -12.74 -17.83 2.55
C SER A 148 -12.68 -18.60 3.87
N ILE A 149 -13.31 -18.07 4.91
CA ILE A 149 -13.37 -18.68 6.23
C ILE A 149 -14.81 -18.70 6.74
N THR A 150 -15.12 -19.72 7.55
CA THR A 150 -16.32 -19.68 8.40
C THR A 150 -15.98 -18.83 9.61
N LEU A 151 -16.64 -17.67 9.75
CA LEU A 151 -16.37 -16.76 10.84
C LEU A 151 -16.86 -17.36 12.17
N PRO A 152 -15.98 -17.67 13.14
CA PRO A 152 -16.43 -18.02 14.47
C PRO A 152 -17.06 -16.79 15.14
N LYS A 153 -18.01 -16.98 16.06
CA LYS A 153 -18.63 -15.86 16.80
C LYS A 153 -17.63 -15.02 17.59
N LYS A 154 -16.45 -15.57 17.90
CA LYS A 154 -15.39 -14.95 18.68
C LYS A 154 -14.03 -15.56 18.29
N ALA A 155 -13.02 -14.72 18.11
CA ALA A 155 -11.64 -15.16 17.97
C ALA A 155 -11.13 -15.67 19.33
N ILE A 156 -10.52 -16.85 19.35
CA ILE A 156 -9.96 -17.45 20.58
C ILE A 156 -8.44 -17.28 20.58
N THR A 157 -7.82 -17.35 19.40
CA THR A 157 -6.38 -17.22 19.20
C THR A 157 -6.03 -15.98 18.38
N GLN A 158 -4.78 -15.53 18.47
CA GLN A 158 -4.26 -14.46 17.59
C GLN A 158 -4.34 -14.86 16.10
N LYS A 159 -4.23 -16.16 15.80
CA LYS A 159 -4.40 -16.68 14.43
C LYS A 159 -5.82 -16.48 13.93
N ASP A 160 -6.84 -16.69 14.78
CA ASP A 160 -8.23 -16.45 14.41
C ASP A 160 -8.47 -14.97 14.09
N LEU A 161 -7.90 -14.06 14.89
CA LEU A 161 -7.98 -12.62 14.64
C LEU A 161 -7.34 -12.25 13.30
N LEU A 162 -6.14 -12.77 13.01
CA LEU A 162 -5.43 -12.55 11.74
C LEU A 162 -6.24 -13.02 10.54
N LEU A 163 -6.89 -14.19 10.63
CA LEU A 163 -7.74 -14.71 9.55
C LEU A 163 -8.95 -13.79 9.30
N VAL A 164 -9.57 -13.27 10.36
CA VAL A 164 -10.68 -12.31 10.23
C VAL A 164 -10.21 -10.99 9.62
N GLU A 165 -9.05 -10.47 10.04
CA GLU A 165 -8.46 -9.26 9.45
C GLU A 165 -8.17 -9.44 7.95
N ASP A 166 -7.63 -10.58 7.55
CA ASP A 166 -7.37 -10.89 6.15
C ASP A 166 -8.67 -11.03 5.34
N GLU A 167 -9.74 -11.56 5.94
CA GLU A 167 -11.06 -11.60 5.32
C GLU A 167 -11.65 -10.19 5.12
N VAL A 168 -11.49 -9.28 6.10
CA VAL A 168 -11.91 -7.87 5.97
C VAL A 168 -11.12 -7.15 4.86
N LYS A 169 -9.81 -7.39 4.77
CA LYS A 169 -8.99 -6.84 3.67
C LYS A 169 -9.42 -7.38 2.32
N LYS A 170 -9.78 -8.67 2.24
CA LYS A 170 -10.33 -9.27 1.03
C LYS A 170 -11.68 -8.65 0.64
N ILE A 171 -12.56 -8.36 1.59
CA ILE A 171 -13.80 -7.61 1.32
C ILE A 171 -13.49 -6.22 0.77
N SER A 172 -12.49 -5.54 1.32
CA SER A 172 -12.08 -4.21 0.84
C SER A 172 -11.46 -4.23 -0.56
N LEU A 173 -10.91 -5.37 -0.97
CA LEU A 173 -10.33 -5.58 -2.30
C LEU A 173 -11.40 -5.91 -3.37
N TYR A 174 -12.48 -6.58 -2.97
CA TYR A 174 -13.58 -6.99 -3.85
C TYR A 174 -14.39 -5.79 -4.35
#